data_AF-A0A355T3J9-F1
#
_entry.id   AF-A0A355T3J9-F1
#
_cell.length_a   1.000
_cell.length_b   1.000
_cell.length_c   1.000
_cell.angle_alpha   90.00
_cell.angle_beta   90.00
_cell.angle_gamma   90.00
#
_symmetry.space_group_name_H-M   'P 1'
#
loop_
_entity.id
_entity.type
_entity.pdbx_description
1 polymer ?
#
loop_
_entity_poly.entity_id
_entity_poly.type
_entity_poly.pdbx_seq_one_letter_code
_entity_poly.pdbx_strand_id
1 'polypeptide(L)'
;MAKLSTSPGGTTTFAEAQSLAASLPPLMAEAERVANTVEQGIHGRRSTGPGESFWQYRRYDTSDTANAIDWRQSARSQHLFVRENEWDASQSVWLWCDQSASMSYRS
;
A
#
# COMPACT_ATOMS: atom_id res chain seq x y z
N MET A 1 42.13 16.52 12.02
CA MET A 1 41.60 17.87 11.78
C MET A 1 41.13 17.94 10.33
N ALA A 2 39.89 17.54 10.04
CA ALA A 2 39.30 17.56 8.70
C ALA A 2 38.04 18.43 8.75
N LYS A 3 38.08 19.59 8.09
CA LYS A 3 36.95 20.51 7.98
C LYS A 3 35.93 19.91 7.01
N LEU A 4 34.76 19.52 7.48
CA LEU A 4 33.59 19.36 6.61
C LEU A 4 33.18 20.77 6.14
N SER A 5 33.43 21.08 4.87
CA SER A 5 32.89 22.29 4.24
C SER A 5 31.42 22.05 3.92
N THR A 6 30.51 22.49 4.79
CA THR A 6 29.10 22.63 4.44
C THR A 6 28.98 23.80 3.45
N SER A 7 28.81 23.49 2.17
CA SER A 7 28.43 24.49 1.16
C SER A 7 27.00 24.97 1.46
N PRO A 8 26.70 26.28 1.39
CA PRO A 8 25.34 26.77 1.52
C PRO A 8 24.58 26.41 0.23
N GLY A 9 23.93 25.25 0.21
CA GLY A 9 22.98 24.89 -0.84
C GLY A 9 21.83 25.89 -0.84
N GLY A 10 21.54 26.47 -2.01
CA GLY A 10 20.48 27.47 -2.17
C GLY A 10 19.16 26.97 -1.60
N THR A 11 18.50 27.82 -0.82
CA THR A 11 17.14 27.57 -0.32
C THR A 11 16.17 27.64 -1.48
N THR A 12 15.96 26.54 -2.20
CA THR A 12 14.85 26.41 -3.14
C THR A 12 13.56 26.68 -2.37
N THR A 13 12.80 27.67 -2.81
CA THR A 13 11.53 28.00 -2.18
C THR A 13 10.51 26.90 -2.47
N PHE A 14 9.53 26.73 -1.59
CA PHE A 14 8.47 25.74 -1.80
C PHE A 14 7.74 25.93 -3.14
N ALA A 15 7.56 27.19 -3.58
CA ALA A 15 6.93 27.52 -4.85
C ALA A 15 7.75 27.05 -6.07
N GLU A 16 9.07 27.24 -6.04
CA GLU A 16 9.97 26.75 -7.09
C GLU A 16 9.98 25.22 -7.13
N ALA A 17 10.04 24.57 -5.96
CA ALA A 17 9.95 23.12 -5.86
C ALA A 17 8.62 22.59 -6.42
N GLN A 18 7.50 23.27 -6.13
CA GLN A 18 6.19 22.93 -6.66
C GLN A 18 6.11 23.09 -8.18
N SER A 19 6.68 24.16 -8.73
CA SER A 19 6.73 24.39 -10.18
C SER A 19 7.54 23.31 -10.91
N LEU A 20 8.66 22.87 -10.33
CA LEU A 20 9.47 21.78 -10.88
C LEU A 20 8.72 20.44 -10.80
N ALA A 21 8.10 20.15 -9.67
CA ALA A 21 7.32 18.92 -9.47
C ALA A 21 6.15 18.81 -10.46
N ALA A 22 5.53 19.93 -10.86
CA ALA A 22 4.43 19.94 -11.83
C ALA A 22 4.84 19.45 -13.24
N SER A 23 6.15 19.43 -13.55
CA SER A 23 6.67 18.87 -14.81
C SER A 23 6.83 17.35 -14.79
N LEU A 24 6.81 16.74 -13.60
CA LEU A 24 6.90 15.29 -13.48
C LEU A 24 5.55 14.66 -13.83
N PRO A 25 5.56 13.47 -14.46
CA PRO A 25 4.33 12.71 -14.67
C PRO A 25 3.60 12.49 -13.34
N PRO A 26 2.26 12.57 -13.31
CA PRO A 26 1.51 12.28 -12.09
C PRO A 26 1.83 10.88 -11.61
N LEU A 27 2.05 10.73 -10.30
CA LEU A 27 2.20 9.42 -9.68
C LEU A 27 0.88 8.66 -9.87
N MET A 28 0.89 7.70 -10.81
CA MET A 28 -0.30 6.92 -11.16
C MET A 28 -0.81 6.07 -9.99
N ALA A 29 -0.08 5.96 -8.88
CA ALA A 29 -0.55 5.28 -7.67
C ALA A 29 -1.90 5.80 -7.15
N GLU A 30 -2.15 7.13 -7.20
CA GLU A 30 -3.45 7.67 -6.80
C GLU A 30 -4.54 7.35 -7.85
N ALA A 31 -4.19 7.43 -9.14
CA ALA A 31 -5.10 7.12 -10.23
C ALA A 31 -5.48 5.64 -10.29
N GLU A 32 -4.53 4.73 -10.04
CA GLU A 32 -4.74 3.30 -9.90
C GLU A 32 -5.59 2.98 -8.66
N ARG A 33 -5.39 3.68 -7.54
CA ARG A 33 -6.25 3.51 -6.35
C ARG A 33 -7.70 3.88 -6.65
N VAL A 34 -7.94 5.04 -7.27
CA VAL A 34 -9.28 5.49 -7.67
C VAL A 34 -9.86 4.54 -8.71
N ALA A 35 -9.10 4.15 -9.74
CA ALA A 35 -9.55 3.21 -10.76
C ALA A 35 -9.91 1.85 -10.17
N ASN A 36 -9.09 1.29 -9.28
CA ASN A 36 -9.39 0.04 -8.57
C ASN A 36 -10.65 0.19 -7.71
N THR A 37 -10.84 1.32 -7.01
CA THR A 37 -12.04 1.56 -6.18
C THR A 37 -13.31 1.72 -7.04
N VAL A 38 -13.18 2.33 -8.22
CA VAL A 38 -14.30 2.57 -9.16
C VAL A 38 -14.63 1.32 -9.99
N GLU A 39 -13.63 0.54 -10.44
CA GLU A 39 -13.82 -0.74 -11.13
C GLU A 39 -14.40 -1.82 -10.21
N GLN A 40 -14.11 -1.77 -8.91
CA GLN A 40 -14.74 -2.66 -7.94
C GLN A 40 -16.26 -2.46 -7.88
N GLY A 41 -16.82 -1.29 -8.21
CA GLY A 41 -18.27 -1.06 -8.19
C GLY A 41 -18.92 -1.31 -6.82
N ILE A 42 -20.17 -0.88 -6.65
CA ILE A 42 -20.92 -1.03 -5.40
C ILE A 42 -21.31 -2.50 -5.13
N HIS A 43 -20.98 -3.41 -6.06
CA HIS A 43 -21.03 -4.85 -5.88
C HIS A 43 -19.92 -5.51 -6.73
N GLY A 44 -18.73 -5.60 -6.15
CA GLY A 44 -17.49 -6.06 -6.79
C GLY A 44 -17.07 -7.46 -6.38
N ARG A 45 -16.60 -8.23 -7.36
CA ARG A 45 -16.23 -9.63 -7.28
C ARG A 45 -15.11 -9.90 -6.24
N ARG A 46 -15.54 -10.52 -5.12
CA ARG A 46 -14.79 -11.14 -4.02
C ARG A 46 -13.47 -11.80 -4.45
N SER A 47 -12.35 -11.38 -3.84
CA SER A 47 -11.13 -12.19 -3.75
C SER A 47 -10.69 -12.28 -2.30
N THR A 48 -10.55 -13.51 -1.79
CA THR A 48 -9.99 -13.80 -0.45
C THR A 48 -8.52 -13.41 -0.40
N GLY A 49 -8.07 -12.73 0.66
CA GLY A 49 -6.70 -12.24 0.80
C GLY A 49 -6.26 -11.98 2.26
N PRO A 50 -4.97 -11.65 2.49
CA PRO A 50 -4.34 -11.64 3.81
C PRO A 50 -4.53 -10.32 4.59
N GLY A 51 -5.73 -9.72 4.58
CA GLY A 51 -5.99 -8.61 5.50
C GLY A 51 -6.21 -9.08 6.94
N GLU A 52 -6.14 -8.16 7.88
CA GLU A 52 -6.37 -8.43 9.31
C GLU A 52 -7.84 -8.26 9.72
N SER A 53 -8.62 -7.52 8.94
CA SER A 53 -10.04 -7.24 9.20
C SER A 53 -10.89 -8.48 8.96
N PHE A 54 -11.71 -8.86 9.95
CA PHE A 54 -12.67 -9.97 9.81
C PHE A 54 -13.73 -9.64 8.75
N TRP A 55 -13.92 -10.52 7.76
CA TRP A 55 -15.04 -10.43 6.82
C TRP A 55 -16.19 -11.31 7.28
N GLN A 56 -16.01 -12.63 7.19
CA GLN A 56 -17.08 -13.59 7.45
C GLN A 56 -16.53 -14.95 7.89
N TYR A 57 -17.40 -15.76 8.49
CA TYR A 57 -17.16 -17.20 8.62
C TYR A 57 -17.73 -17.92 7.42
N ARG A 58 -16.96 -18.83 6.83
CA ARG A 58 -17.49 -19.81 5.88
C ARG A 58 -17.34 -21.22 6.37
N ARG A 59 -18.10 -22.15 5.77
CA ARG A 59 -17.91 -23.58 6.03
C ARG A 59 -16.55 -24.02 5.50
N TYR A 60 -15.90 -24.88 6.27
CA TYR A 60 -14.71 -25.60 5.86
C TYR A 60 -14.97 -26.36 4.56
N ASP A 61 -14.03 -26.28 3.62
CA ASP A 61 -13.95 -27.12 2.44
C ASP A 61 -12.70 -28.00 2.53
N THR A 62 -12.72 -29.14 1.85
CA THR A 62 -11.56 -30.04 1.72
C THR A 62 -10.31 -29.37 1.14
N SER A 63 -10.43 -28.26 0.42
CA SER A 63 -9.29 -27.46 -0.03
C SER A 63 -8.60 -26.68 1.08
N ASP A 64 -9.23 -26.56 2.25
CA ASP A 64 -8.72 -25.75 3.35
C ASP A 64 -7.73 -26.51 4.21
N THR A 65 -6.70 -25.79 4.63
CA THR A 65 -5.75 -26.31 5.61
C THR A 65 -6.38 -26.36 6.99
N ALA A 66 -6.00 -27.35 7.81
CA ALA A 66 -6.48 -27.47 9.18
C ALA A 66 -6.14 -26.23 10.04
N ASN A 67 -5.06 -25.51 9.71
CA ASN A 67 -4.65 -24.29 10.41
C ASN A 67 -5.60 -23.11 10.16
N ALA A 68 -6.38 -23.13 9.07
CA ALA A 68 -7.35 -22.09 8.78
C ALA A 68 -8.66 -22.24 9.58
N ILE A 69 -8.85 -23.38 10.27
CA ILE A 69 -10.06 -23.67 11.04
C ILE A 69 -10.09 -22.79 12.30
N ASP A 70 -11.19 -22.04 12.45
CA ASP A 70 -11.51 -21.39 13.71
C ASP A 70 -12.17 -22.41 14.64
N TRP A 71 -11.36 -23.02 15.49
CA TRP A 71 -11.83 -24.02 16.46
C TRP A 71 -12.81 -23.44 17.48
N ARG A 72 -12.70 -22.16 17.82
CA ARG A 72 -13.58 -21.50 18.80
C ARG A 72 -14.99 -21.33 18.21
N GLN A 73 -15.09 -20.92 16.95
CA GLN A 73 -16.36 -20.82 16.25
C GLN A 73 -16.95 -22.20 15.96
N SER A 74 -16.11 -23.16 15.56
CA SER A 74 -16.54 -24.54 15.24
C SER A 74 -17.07 -25.29 16.47
N ALA A 75 -16.50 -25.07 17.66
CA ALA A 75 -16.98 -25.70 18.89
C ALA A 75 -18.42 -25.34 19.29
N ARG A 76 -18.99 -24.28 18.70
CA ARG A 76 -20.37 -23.83 18.95
C ARG A 76 -21.40 -24.49 18.02
N SER A 77 -20.97 -25.33 17.09
CA SER A 77 -21.82 -25.94 16.06
C SER A 77 -21.34 -27.37 15.73
N GLN A 78 -22.11 -28.10 14.92
CA GLN A 78 -21.70 -29.41 14.37
C GLN A 78 -20.84 -29.27 13.10
N HIS A 79 -20.55 -28.05 12.66
CA HIS A 79 -19.82 -27.76 11.44
C HIS A 79 -18.49 -27.07 11.73
N LEU A 80 -17.49 -27.36 10.88
CA LEU A 80 -16.21 -26.67 10.88
C LEU A 80 -16.32 -25.35 10.11
N PHE A 81 -15.76 -24.29 10.70
CA PHE A 81 -15.75 -22.95 10.15
C PHE A 81 -14.32 -22.46 9.94
N VAL A 82 -14.13 -21.78 8.81
CA VAL A 82 -12.91 -21.04 8.47
C VAL A 82 -13.24 -19.55 8.56
N ARG A 83 -12.34 -18.78 9.16
CA ARG A 83 -12.45 -17.32 9.21
C ARG A 83 -11.83 -16.74 7.93
N GLU A 84 -12.62 -16.00 7.17
CA GLU A 84 -12.13 -15.22 6.03
C GLU A 84 -11.89 -13.78 6.49
N ASN A 85 -10.73 -13.24 6.11
CA ASN A 85 -10.42 -11.84 6.34
C ASN A 85 -10.64 -11.03 5.05
N GLU A 86 -10.96 -9.75 5.23
CA GLU A 86 -11.07 -8.76 4.18
C GLU A 86 -9.73 -8.57 3.48
N TRP A 87 -9.76 -8.26 2.19
CA TRP A 87 -8.54 -7.93 1.45
C TRP A 87 -8.16 -6.48 1.76
N ASP A 88 -7.03 -6.26 2.43
CA ASP A 88 -6.49 -4.91 2.61
C ASP A 88 -5.61 -4.56 1.40
N ALA A 89 -6.10 -3.66 0.54
CA ALA A 89 -5.38 -3.18 -0.63
C ALA A 89 -4.37 -2.08 -0.26
N SER A 90 -3.45 -2.40 0.65
CA SER A 90 -2.36 -1.50 1.04
C SER A 90 -1.35 -1.35 -0.11
N GLN A 91 -1.41 -0.21 -0.83
CA GLN A 91 -0.38 0.16 -1.81
C GLN A 91 0.71 1.03 -1.18
N SER A 92 1.97 0.58 -1.28
CA SER A 92 3.15 1.30 -0.77
C SER A 92 3.93 1.94 -1.90
N VAL A 93 4.21 3.24 -1.79
CA VAL A 93 5.09 3.99 -2.73
C VAL A 93 6.33 4.44 -1.98
N TRP A 94 7.51 4.20 -2.57
CA TRP A 94 8.79 4.66 -2.03
C TRP A 94 9.33 5.80 -2.88
N LEU A 95 9.68 6.92 -2.23
CA LEU A 95 10.33 8.06 -2.87
C LEU A 95 11.73 8.20 -2.27
N TRP A 96 12.75 8.34 -3.14
CA TRP A 96 14.11 8.62 -2.71
C TRP A 96 14.66 9.80 -3.50
N CYS A 97 15.40 10.67 -2.81
CA CYS A 97 16.07 11.83 -3.39
C CYS A 97 17.58 11.66 -3.24
N ASP A 98 18.34 11.81 -4.34
CA ASP A 98 19.79 11.91 -4.27
C ASP A 98 20.19 13.31 -3.81
N GLN A 99 21.03 13.38 -2.77
CA GLN A 99 21.57 14.62 -2.21
C GLN A 99 23.06 14.80 -2.53
N SER A 100 23.62 14.00 -3.45
CA SER A 100 25.00 14.10 -3.87
C SER A 100 25.29 15.40 -4.62
N ALA A 101 26.57 15.82 -4.65
CA ALA A 101 27.00 17.01 -5.38
C ALA A 101 26.71 16.94 -6.90
N SER A 102 26.48 15.73 -7.45
CA SER A 102 26.11 15.55 -8.85
C SER A 102 24.75 16.20 -9.20
N MET A 103 23.87 16.34 -8.20
CA MET A 103 22.57 17.02 -8.36
C MET A 103 22.69 18.55 -8.40
N SER A 104 23.88 19.12 -8.17
CA SER A 104 24.14 20.56 -8.26
C SER A 104 24.54 21.03 -9.67
N TYR A 105 23.93 20.44 -10.71
CA TYR A 105 24.19 20.83 -12.09
C TYR A 105 23.69 22.26 -12.37
N ARG A 106 24.50 23.05 -13.10
CA ARG A 106 24.13 24.36 -13.64
C ARG A 106 24.59 24.45 -15.10
N SER A 107 23.70 24.87 -15.99
CA SER A 107 23.97 25.19 -17.40
C SER A 107 23.87 26.69 -17.66
#